data_AF-A0A5Z0FFF2-F1
#
_entry.id   AF-A0A5Z0FFF2-F1
#
_cell.length_a   1.000
_cell.length_b   1.000
_cell.length_c   1.000
_cell.angle_alpha   90.00
_cell.angle_beta   90.00
_cell.angle_gamma   90.00
#
_symmetry.space_group_name_H-M   'P 1'
#
loop_
_entity.id
_entity.type
_entity.pdbx_description
1 polymer ?
#
loop_
_entity_poly.entity_id
_entity_poly.type
_entity_poly.pdbx_seq_one_letter_code
_entity_poly.pdbx_strand_id
1 'polypeptide(L)'
;EPETYRVTQLLIELGANVNFATPTTPLDDAKGSRNKKLLKDAGAMTSEQIRKKFNLPAYDSSHCEIDGKTDMDLLGKYLDEYSKLLNDAIKKAKESE
;
A
#
# COMPACT_ATOMS: atom_id res chain seq x y z
N GLU A 1 -13.32 10.46 -13.81
CA GLU A 1 -12.11 9.68 -14.14
C GLU A 1 -10.98 10.52 -14.76
N PRO A 2 -11.22 11.47 -15.70
CA PRO A 2 -10.13 12.21 -16.37
C PRO A 2 -9.25 13.02 -15.41
N GLU A 3 -9.83 13.64 -14.38
CA GLU A 3 -9.11 14.45 -13.39
C GLU A 3 -8.16 13.60 -12.55
N THR A 4 -8.66 12.49 -11.97
CA THR A 4 -7.82 11.54 -11.21
C THR A 4 -6.70 10.92 -12.05
N TYR A 5 -6.94 10.74 -13.36
CA TYR A 5 -5.94 10.19 -14.27
C TYR A 5 -4.77 11.14 -14.50
N ARG A 6 -5.06 12.41 -14.83
CA ARG A 6 -4.01 13.42 -15.05
C ARG A 6 -3.19 13.67 -13.79
N VAL A 7 -3.85 13.72 -12.63
CA VAL A 7 -3.17 13.87 -11.34
C VAL A 7 -2.29 12.66 -11.03
N THR A 8 -2.80 11.44 -11.19
CA THR A 8 -2.01 10.21 -11.01
C THR A 8 -0.78 10.19 -11.92
N GLN A 9 -0.96 10.52 -13.20
CA GLN A 9 0.12 10.60 -14.17
C GLN A 9 1.20 11.61 -13.74
N LEU A 10 0.81 12.84 -13.40
CA LEU A 10 1.75 13.88 -12.98
C LEU A 10 2.54 13.48 -11.72
N LEU A 11 1.88 12.87 -10.73
CA LEU A 11 2.56 12.40 -9.51
C LEU A 11 3.60 11.33 -9.81
N ILE A 12 3.29 10.38 -10.70
CA ILE A 12 4.24 9.36 -11.16
C ILE A 12 5.45 10.02 -11.86
N GLU A 13 5.21 10.95 -12.77
CA GLU A 13 6.25 11.68 -13.51
C GLU A 13 7.17 12.49 -12.57
N LEU A 14 6.63 13.01 -11.46
CA LEU A 14 7.40 13.70 -10.42
C LEU A 14 8.15 12.76 -9.46
N GLY A 15 8.10 11.45 -9.68
CA GLY A 15 8.81 10.45 -8.88
C GLY A 15 8.10 10.07 -7.58
N ALA A 16 6.78 10.28 -7.48
CA ALA A 16 6.02 9.78 -6.34
C ALA A 16 6.19 8.27 -6.18
N ASN A 17 6.30 7.81 -4.94
CA ASN A 17 6.43 6.38 -4.66
C ASN A 17 5.08 5.66 -4.90
N VAL A 18 4.94 5.01 -6.04
CA VAL A 18 3.72 4.28 -6.44
C VAL A 18 3.38 3.08 -5.56
N ASN A 19 4.29 2.68 -4.67
CA ASN A 19 4.12 1.57 -3.72
C ASN A 19 4.01 2.03 -2.26
N PHE A 20 3.94 3.34 -1.96
CA PHE A 20 3.80 3.82 -0.59
C PHE A 20 2.52 3.25 0.05
N ALA A 21 2.63 2.61 1.22
CA ALA A 21 1.53 1.86 1.82
C ALA A 21 0.99 2.52 3.10
N THR A 22 -0.35 2.61 3.21
CA THR A 22 -1.07 3.10 4.41
C THR A 22 -2.38 2.36 4.69
N PRO A 23 -2.40 1.12 5.21
CA PRO A 23 -1.62 -0.05 4.78
C PRO A 23 -1.97 -0.56 3.38
N THR A 24 -2.96 0.03 2.70
CA THR A 24 -3.26 -0.20 1.28
C THR A 24 -2.27 0.58 0.41
N THR A 25 -2.07 0.14 -0.83
CA THR A 25 -1.26 0.89 -1.80
C THR A 25 -2.13 1.71 -2.76
N PRO A 26 -1.55 2.68 -3.49
CA PRO A 26 -2.25 3.38 -4.56
C PRO A 26 -2.93 2.44 -5.57
N LEU A 27 -2.38 1.24 -5.82
CA LEU A 27 -2.98 0.26 -6.73
C LEU A 27 -4.20 -0.46 -6.12
N ASP A 28 -4.21 -0.68 -4.80
CA ASP A 28 -5.37 -1.21 -4.08
C ASP A 28 -6.57 -0.26 -4.20
N ASP A 29 -6.32 1.04 -3.98
CA ASP A 29 -7.37 2.06 -3.92
C ASP A 29 -7.75 2.67 -5.30
N ALA A 30 -6.95 2.41 -6.33
CA ALA A 30 -7.16 2.98 -7.66
C ALA A 30 -8.55 2.63 -8.23
N LYS A 31 -9.34 3.66 -8.53
CA LYS A 31 -10.60 3.54 -9.27
C LYS A 31 -10.36 3.72 -10.76
N GLY A 32 -11.07 2.92 -11.57
CA GLY A 32 -11.00 2.99 -13.03
C GLY A 32 -9.85 2.19 -13.64
N SER A 33 -10.08 1.59 -14.82
CA SER A 33 -9.12 0.70 -15.48
C SER A 33 -7.87 1.44 -15.95
N ARG A 34 -8.02 2.71 -16.35
CA ARG A 34 -6.92 3.53 -16.86
C ARG A 34 -5.91 3.89 -15.77
N ASN A 35 -6.38 4.26 -14.58
CA ASN A 35 -5.50 4.54 -13.43
C ASN A 35 -4.77 3.29 -12.95
N LYS A 36 -5.48 2.16 -12.86
CA LYS A 36 -4.86 0.87 -12.52
C LYS A 36 -3.77 0.50 -13.52
N LYS A 37 -3.99 0.74 -14.81
CA LYS A 37 -2.98 0.51 -15.85
C LYS A 37 -1.77 1.42 -15.69
N LEU A 38 -1.96 2.73 -15.50
CA LEU A 38 -0.84 3.67 -15.26
C LEU A 38 0.04 3.24 -14.08
N LEU A 39 -0.58 2.91 -12.94
CA LEU A 39 0.15 2.48 -11.75
C LEU A 39 0.93 1.19 -11.99
N LYS A 40 0.31 0.18 -12.62
CA LYS A 40 0.99 -1.08 -12.97
C LYS A 40 2.16 -0.86 -13.93
N ASP A 41 1.96 -0.04 -14.98
CA ASP A 41 3.00 0.29 -15.96
C ASP A 41 4.17 1.04 -15.28
N ALA A 42 3.93 1.76 -14.19
CA ALA A 42 4.94 2.40 -13.33
C ALA A 42 5.54 1.47 -12.25
N GLY A 43 5.21 0.18 -12.23
CA GLY A 43 5.74 -0.79 -11.28
C GLY A 43 5.02 -0.81 -9.91
N ALA A 44 3.80 -0.28 -9.83
CA ALA A 44 2.98 -0.42 -8.63
C ALA A 44 2.55 -1.87 -8.41
N MET A 45 2.50 -2.25 -7.15
CA MET A 45 2.05 -3.54 -6.64
C MET A 45 0.95 -3.31 -5.60
N THR A 46 0.05 -4.27 -5.46
CA THR A 46 -0.89 -4.30 -4.32
C THR A 46 -0.15 -4.58 -3.03
N SER A 47 -0.72 -4.19 -1.90
CA SER A 47 -0.21 -4.55 -0.56
C SER A 47 -0.01 -6.07 -0.43
N GLU A 48 -0.90 -6.87 -1.02
CA GLU A 48 -0.79 -8.34 -1.03
C GLU A 48 0.40 -8.84 -1.87
N GLN A 49 0.65 -8.23 -3.03
CA GLN A 49 1.79 -8.56 -3.88
C GLN A 49 3.11 -8.21 -3.20
N ILE A 50 3.19 -7.03 -2.55
CA ILE A 50 4.36 -6.61 -1.76
C ILE A 50 4.61 -7.60 -0.62
N ARG A 51 3.56 -7.95 0.14
CA ARG A 51 3.64 -8.93 1.21
C ARG A 51 4.24 -10.25 0.72
N LYS A 52 3.71 -10.80 -0.37
CA LYS A 52 4.19 -12.06 -0.96
C LYS A 52 5.62 -11.93 -1.48
N LYS A 53 5.94 -10.84 -2.18
CA LYS A 53 7.27 -10.59 -2.77
C LYS A 53 8.37 -10.54 -1.71
N PHE A 54 8.09 -9.94 -0.55
CA PHE A 54 9.05 -9.78 0.54
C PHE A 54 8.86 -10.78 1.69
N ASN A 55 8.02 -11.81 1.50
CA ASN A 55 7.73 -12.84 2.49
C ASN A 55 7.32 -12.27 3.87
N LEU A 56 6.50 -11.23 3.87
CA LEU A 56 6.01 -10.57 5.08
C LEU A 56 4.83 -11.35 5.69
N PRO A 57 4.62 -11.24 7.02
CA PRO A 57 3.45 -11.84 7.68
C PRO A 57 2.14 -11.39 7.05
N ALA A 58 1.13 -12.26 7.12
CA ALA A 58 -0.23 -11.93 6.73
C ALA A 58 -0.77 -10.77 7.59
N TYR A 59 -1.58 -9.92 6.98
CA TYR A 59 -2.37 -8.95 7.72
C TYR A 59 -3.43 -9.70 8.54
N ASP A 60 -3.41 -9.52 9.85
CA ASP A 60 -4.34 -10.14 10.79
C ASP A 60 -4.63 -9.20 11.96
N SER A 61 -5.75 -8.48 11.88
CA SER A 61 -6.23 -7.59 12.93
C SER A 61 -7.14 -8.30 13.96
N SER A 62 -7.21 -9.64 13.98
CA SER A 62 -8.08 -10.37 14.92
C SER A 62 -7.78 -10.05 16.39
N HIS A 63 -6.50 -9.83 16.72
CA HIS A 63 -6.07 -9.41 18.06
C HIS A 63 -6.53 -8.00 18.45
N CYS A 64 -7.01 -7.20 17.49
CA CYS A 64 -7.62 -5.89 17.75
C CYS A 64 -9.09 -6.02 18.20
N GLU A 65 -9.67 -7.22 18.23
CA GLU A 65 -11.01 -7.45 18.74
C GLU A 65 -10.97 -7.87 20.21
N ILE A 66 -11.67 -7.11 21.06
CA ILE A 66 -11.82 -7.36 22.50
C ILE A 66 -13.32 -7.48 22.78
N ASP A 67 -13.73 -8.61 23.36
CA ASP A 67 -15.14 -8.92 23.66
C ASP A 67 -16.08 -8.75 22.44
N GLY A 68 -15.60 -9.11 21.26
CA GLY A 68 -16.36 -9.02 20.00
C GLY A 68 -16.52 -7.60 19.45
N LYS A 69 -15.74 -6.64 19.95
CA LYS A 69 -15.69 -5.26 19.45
C LYS A 69 -14.28 -4.91 19.03
N THR A 70 -14.14 -4.22 17.91
CA THR A 70 -12.85 -3.67 17.48
C THR A 70 -12.41 -2.58 18.45
N ASP A 71 -11.25 -2.77 19.07
CA ASP A 71 -10.50 -1.74 19.76
C ASP A 71 -9.81 -0.85 18.71
N MET A 72 -10.31 0.37 18.55
CA MET A 72 -9.82 1.30 17.52
C MET A 72 -8.41 1.80 17.80
N ASP A 73 -8.00 1.89 19.07
CA ASP A 73 -6.65 2.33 19.44
C ASP A 73 -5.63 1.24 19.12
N LEU A 74 -5.98 -0.02 19.39
CA LEU A 74 -5.16 -1.18 19.04
C LEU A 74 -5.08 -1.37 17.52
N LEU A 75 -6.21 -1.22 16.82
CA LEU A 75 -6.25 -1.27 15.36
C LEU A 75 -5.39 -0.17 14.74
N GLY A 76 -5.49 1.08 15.22
CA GLY A 76 -4.67 2.18 14.72
C GLY A 76 -3.17 1.90 14.82
N LYS A 77 -2.70 1.44 15.99
CA LYS A 77 -1.30 1.04 16.19
C LYS A 77 -0.88 -0.09 15.26
N TYR A 78 -1.73 -1.11 15.11
CA TYR A 78 -1.45 -2.23 14.23
C TYR A 78 -1.35 -1.80 12.76
N LEU A 79 -2.22 -0.90 12.29
CA LEU A 79 -2.18 -0.33 10.95
C LEU A 79 -0.89 0.46 10.71
N ASP A 80 -0.43 1.24 11.69
CA ASP A 80 0.83 1.98 11.62
C ASP A 80 2.04 1.03 11.54
N GLU A 81 2.07 0.00 12.40
CA GLU A 81 3.12 -1.02 12.40
C GLU A 81 3.18 -1.79 11.08
N TYR A 82 2.02 -2.20 10.56
CA TYR A 82 1.94 -2.94 9.31
C TYR A 82 2.29 -2.07 8.09
N SER A 83 1.86 -0.79 8.09
CA SER A 83 2.27 0.18 7.06
C SER A 83 3.78 0.40 7.07
N LYS A 84 4.39 0.54 8.25
CA LYS A 84 5.84 0.65 8.40
C LYS A 84 6.55 -0.60 7.86
N LEU A 85 6.07 -1.79 8.19
CA LEU A 85 6.61 -3.06 7.72
C LEU A 85 6.65 -3.14 6.18
N LEU A 86 5.55 -2.78 5.51
CA LEU A 86 5.48 -2.75 4.05
C LEU A 86 6.48 -1.74 3.46
N ASN A 87 6.51 -0.52 4.00
CA ASN A 87 7.37 0.55 3.48
C ASN A 87 8.86 0.28 3.72
N ASP A 88 9.24 -0.30 4.86
CA ASP A 88 10.62 -0.70 5.16
C ASP A 88 11.12 -1.78 4.19
N ALA A 89 10.27 -2.76 3.85
CA ALA A 89 10.60 -3.79 2.86
C ALA A 89 10.82 -3.18 1.46
N ILE A 90 9.96 -2.26 1.03
CA ILE A 90 10.09 -1.54 -0.24
C ILE A 90 11.37 -0.70 -0.26
N LYS A 91 11.68 0.01 0.83
CA LYS A 91 12.87 0.87 0.93
C LYS A 91 14.16 0.03 0.83
N LYS A 92 14.26 -1.06 1.60
CA LYS A 92 15.42 -1.96 1.57
C LYS A 92 15.69 -2.53 0.18
N ALA A 93 14.63 -2.85 -0.58
CA ALA A 93 14.77 -3.33 -1.94
C ALA A 93 15.42 -2.29 -2.87
N LYS A 94 15.04 -1.01 -2.75
CA LYS A 94 15.63 0.09 -3.54
C LYS A 94 17.09 0.39 -3.16
N GLU A 95 17.46 0.21 -1.90
CA GLU A 95 18.85 0.41 -1.44
C GLU A 95 19.80 -0.72 -1.85
N SER A 96 19.25 -1.85 -2.31
CA SER A 96 20.01 -3.03 -2.74
C SER A 96 20.16 -3.12 -4.27
N GLU A 97 19.60 -2.17 -5.02
CA GLU A 97 19.74 -2.00 -6.48
C GLU A 97 20.93 -1.08 -6.80
#